data_AF-A0A2V8C2M4-F1
#
_entry.id   AF-A0A2V8C2M4-F1
#
_cell.length_a   1.000
_cell.length_b   1.000
_cell.length_c   1.000
_cell.angle_alpha   90.00
_cell.angle_beta   90.00
_cell.angle_gamma   90.00
#
_symmetry.space_group_name_H-M   'P 1'
#
loop_
_entity.id
_entity.type
_entity.pdbx_description
1 polymer ?
#
loop_
_entity_poly.entity_id
_entity_poly.type
_entity_poly.pdbx_seq_one_letter_code
_entity_poly.pdbx_strand_id
1 'polypeptide(L)'
;MAVVNWEETAPQIEALDWHRRARHWHLVPLDEGEADDSPVALPPEELIAEEEPEAAAPQDVPEEEDDGFETERLSGERPEAGVPRADLDPVRVYLKHIGRFRLLTAAQEQEIGRQIERARSDVQASLAAVPDALQSLVALAGCVREGKSPAAELILLPDGGELQSDRVAPVLHAFAR
;
A
#
# COMPACT_ATOMS: atom_id res chain seq x y z
N MET A 1 16.38 -20.24 2.18
CA MET A 1 15.69 -20.46 3.46
C MET A 1 14.45 -19.58 3.41
N ALA A 2 13.26 -20.03 3.80
CA ALA A 2 12.08 -19.13 3.77
C ALA A 2 12.35 -17.92 4.67
N VAL A 3 12.16 -16.72 4.14
CA VAL A 3 12.43 -15.46 4.86
C VAL A 3 11.27 -15.12 5.78
N VAL A 4 10.05 -15.58 5.43
CA VAL A 4 8.86 -15.45 6.27
C VAL A 4 8.57 -16.77 6.97
N ASN A 5 8.42 -16.73 8.29
CA ASN A 5 7.94 -17.86 9.08
C ASN A 5 6.41 -17.88 9.08
N TRP A 6 5.81 -18.78 8.29
CA TRP A 6 4.36 -18.92 8.20
C TRP A 6 3.75 -19.80 9.30
N GLU A 7 4.58 -20.47 10.13
CA GLU A 7 4.11 -21.31 11.23
C GLU A 7 3.87 -20.51 12.52
N GLU A 8 4.58 -19.39 12.69
CA GLU A 8 4.31 -18.41 13.75
C GLU A 8 3.24 -17.44 13.25
N THR A 9 1.99 -17.87 13.29
CA THR A 9 0.81 -17.03 13.06
C THR A 9 0.68 -15.96 14.15
N ALA A 10 1.48 -14.91 14.06
CA ALA A 10 0.94 -13.58 14.30
C ALA A 10 -0.08 -13.32 13.17
N PRO A 11 -1.35 -12.99 13.44
CA PRO A 11 -2.26 -12.61 12.37
C PRO A 11 -1.59 -11.48 11.58
N GLN A 12 -1.56 -11.57 10.25
CA GLN A 12 -0.86 -10.64 9.34
C GLN A 12 -1.25 -9.15 9.52
N ILE A 13 -2.25 -8.88 10.36
CA ILE A 13 -2.54 -7.57 10.97
C ILE A 13 -1.32 -7.01 11.73
N GLU A 14 -0.55 -7.85 12.43
CA GLU A 14 0.68 -7.45 13.17
C GLU A 14 1.83 -7.08 12.23
N ALA A 15 1.85 -7.58 10.99
CA ALA A 15 2.85 -7.17 9.99
C ALA A 15 2.65 -5.71 9.51
N LEU A 16 1.47 -5.14 9.74
CA LEU A 16 1.15 -3.75 9.47
C LEU A 16 1.37 -2.85 10.70
N ASP A 17 1.61 -3.42 11.88
CA ASP A 17 1.97 -2.69 13.10
C ASP A 17 3.47 -2.36 13.08
N TRP A 18 3.81 -1.26 12.39
CA TRP A 18 5.19 -0.81 12.27
C TRP A 18 5.78 -0.34 13.62
N HIS A 19 4.94 0.12 14.56
CA HIS A 19 5.32 0.56 15.89
C HIS A 19 5.91 -0.58 16.72
N ARG A 20 5.18 -1.69 16.78
CA ARG A 20 5.65 -2.88 17.49
C ARG A 20 6.98 -3.37 16.92
N ARG A 21 7.13 -3.37 15.59
CA ARG A 21 8.39 -3.77 14.94
C ARG A 21 9.55 -2.80 15.23
N ALA A 22 9.28 -1.50 15.24
CA ALA A 22 10.30 -0.50 15.55
C ALA A 22 10.81 -0.65 17.01
N ARG A 23 9.91 -0.97 17.96
CA ARG A 23 10.29 -1.29 19.35
C ARG A 23 11.06 -2.62 19.46
N HIS A 24 10.60 -3.67 18.78
CA HIS A 24 11.28 -4.98 18.75
C HIS A 24 12.71 -4.89 18.18
N TRP A 25 12.94 -4.04 17.19
CA TRP A 25 14.27 -3.79 16.63
C TRP A 25 15.05 -2.65 17.30
N HIS A 26 14.54 -2.12 18.43
CA HIS A 26 15.16 -1.02 19.19
C HIS A 26 15.47 0.22 18.34
N LEU A 27 14.67 0.49 17.32
CA LEU A 27 14.77 1.68 16.47
C LEU A 27 14.17 2.92 17.16
N VAL A 28 13.33 2.70 18.18
CA VAL A 28 12.80 3.73 19.08
C VAL A 28 13.56 3.65 20.41
N PRO A 29 14.04 4.77 20.98
CA PRO A 29 14.62 4.78 22.33
C PRO A 29 13.59 4.28 23.33
N LEU A 30 13.82 3.09 23.91
CA LEU A 30 13.00 2.59 25.02
C LEU A 30 13.55 3.17 26.32
N ASP A 31 12.68 3.72 27.17
CA ASP A 31 13.06 4.00 28.55
C ASP A 31 13.43 2.66 29.23
N GLU A 32 14.52 2.65 30.01
CA GLU A 32 15.06 1.44 30.63
C GLU A 32 14.03 0.82 31.61
N GLY A 33 13.16 -0.06 31.10
CA GLY A 33 12.15 -0.74 31.90
C GLY A 33 10.93 -1.28 31.13
N GLU A 34 10.63 -0.77 29.93
CA GLU A 34 9.44 -1.15 29.17
C GLU A 34 9.80 -1.89 27.86
N ALA A 35 10.19 -3.16 28.00
CA ALA A 35 10.07 -4.11 26.89
C ALA A 35 8.67 -4.74 26.93
N ASP A 36 7.63 -3.91 26.80
CA ASP A 36 6.26 -4.40 26.62
C ASP A 36 6.00 -4.58 25.13
N ASP A 37 5.88 -5.84 24.70
CA ASP A 37 5.59 -6.24 23.32
C ASP A 37 4.07 -6.27 23.03
N SER A 38 3.28 -5.62 23.89
CA SER A 38 1.85 -5.43 23.69
C SER A 38 1.57 -4.53 22.48
N PRO A 39 0.49 -4.81 21.70
CA PRO A 39 0.11 -3.97 20.57
C PRO A 39 -0.17 -2.53 21.03
N VAL A 40 0.37 -1.57 20.29
CA VAL A 40 0.14 -0.14 20.56
C VAL A 40 -1.29 0.19 20.12
N ALA A 41 -2.25 0.04 21.03
CA ALA A 41 -3.64 0.40 20.81
C ALA A 41 -3.91 1.83 21.29
N LEU A 42 -3.20 2.81 20.74
CA LEU A 42 -3.47 4.22 21.00
C LEU A 42 -4.57 4.74 20.06
N PRO A 43 -5.40 5.70 20.50
CA PRO A 43 -6.31 6.42 19.61
C PRO A 43 -5.53 7.07 18.45
N PRO A 44 -6.06 7.10 17.21
CA PRO A 44 -5.39 7.70 16.06
C PRO A 44 -4.92 9.14 16.29
N GLU A 45 -5.65 9.91 17.08
CA GLU A 45 -5.32 11.30 17.40
C GLU A 45 -4.05 11.44 18.24
N GLU A 46 -3.82 10.51 19.17
CA GLU A 46 -2.61 10.47 20.00
C GLU A 46 -1.40 10.03 19.18
N LEU A 47 -1.61 9.07 18.28
CA LEU A 47 -0.56 8.57 17.37
C LEU A 47 -0.04 9.68 16.44
N ILE A 48 -0.95 10.44 15.81
CA ILE A 48 -0.60 11.56 14.93
C ILE A 48 0.11 12.68 15.71
N ALA A 49 -0.32 12.96 16.95
CA ALA A 49 0.27 14.02 17.76
C ALA A 49 1.72 13.72 18.18
N GLU A 50 2.08 12.45 18.35
CA GLU A 50 3.45 12.02 18.70
C GLU A 50 4.37 11.96 17.48
N GLU A 51 3.89 11.41 16.37
CA GLU A 51 4.72 11.15 15.17
C GLU A 51 4.85 12.35 14.24
N GLU A 52 3.74 13.07 14.05
CA GLU A 52 3.62 14.17 13.10
C GLU A 52 3.09 15.41 13.84
N PRO A 53 3.82 15.95 14.84
CA PRO A 53 3.38 17.12 15.58
C PRO A 53 3.11 18.33 14.68
N GLU A 54 3.77 18.40 13.51
CA GLU A 54 3.50 19.37 12.46
C GLU A 54 2.11 19.24 11.83
N ALA A 55 1.49 18.05 11.81
CA ALA A 55 0.14 17.88 11.28
C ALA A 55 -0.91 18.64 12.10
N ALA A 56 -0.64 18.84 13.41
CA ALA A 56 -1.44 19.69 14.29
C ALA A 56 -1.10 21.18 14.18
N ALA A 57 0.07 21.51 13.62
CA ALA A 57 0.46 22.89 13.38
C ALA A 57 -0.26 23.45 12.13
N PRO A 58 -0.62 24.74 12.14
CA PRO A 58 -1.13 25.39 10.94
C PRO A 58 -0.07 25.30 9.84
N GLN A 59 -0.40 24.60 8.77
CA GLN A 59 0.46 24.40 7.62
C GLN A 59 0.58 25.71 6.85
N ASP A 60 1.74 26.36 6.98
CA ASP A 60 2.11 27.53 6.21
C ASP A 60 2.65 27.07 4.85
N VAL A 61 1.74 26.93 3.88
CA VAL A 61 2.12 26.60 2.51
C VAL A 61 2.52 27.91 1.85
N PRO A 62 3.81 28.10 1.49
CA PRO A 62 4.27 29.36 0.90
C PRO A 62 3.45 29.70 -0.35
N GLU A 63 3.04 30.96 -0.44
CA GLU A 63 2.14 31.46 -1.51
C GLU A 63 2.80 31.47 -2.89
N GLU A 64 4.13 31.35 -2.97
CA GLU A 64 4.92 31.42 -4.21
C GLU A 64 5.64 30.10 -4.50
N GLU A 65 5.51 29.63 -5.74
CA GLU A 65 6.23 28.49 -6.31
C GLU A 65 7.74 28.75 -6.32
N ASP A 66 8.49 28.12 -5.41
CA ASP A 66 9.95 28.04 -5.55
C ASP A 66 10.50 26.72 -4.99
N ASP A 67 9.81 25.62 -5.29
CA ASP A 67 10.16 24.27 -4.84
C ASP A 67 11.17 23.61 -5.80
N GLY A 68 11.63 24.30 -6.85
CA GLY A 68 12.49 23.73 -7.90
C GLY A 68 11.85 22.59 -8.71
N PHE A 69 10.61 22.23 -8.39
CA PHE A 69 9.77 21.42 -9.27
C PHE A 69 9.45 22.27 -10.49
N GLU A 70 9.78 21.80 -11.69
CA GLU A 70 9.26 22.37 -12.92
C GLU A 70 7.77 22.09 -12.99
N THR A 71 7.00 22.84 -12.21
CA THR A 71 5.55 22.93 -12.27
C THR A 71 5.19 23.10 -13.73
N GLU A 72 5.84 23.97 -14.51
CA GLU A 72 5.52 24.25 -15.93
C GLU A 72 5.31 23.01 -16.84
N ARG A 73 6.04 21.90 -16.61
CA ARG A 73 5.87 20.65 -17.38
C ARG A 73 4.68 19.79 -16.91
N LEU A 74 4.18 20.06 -15.71
CA LEU A 74 3.04 19.46 -15.04
C LEU A 74 1.87 20.46 -14.79
N SER A 75 2.05 21.75 -15.07
CA SER A 75 1.24 22.88 -14.56
C SER A 75 0.68 23.72 -15.70
N GLY A 76 0.03 23.08 -16.65
CA GLY A 76 -0.77 23.84 -17.61
C GLY A 76 -1.77 24.80 -16.94
N GLU A 77 -2.18 24.60 -15.68
CA GLU A 77 -3.33 25.33 -15.14
C GLU A 77 -3.35 25.54 -13.61
N ARG A 78 -2.47 26.40 -13.09
CA ARG A 78 -2.83 27.14 -11.85
C ARG A 78 -3.91 28.17 -12.19
N PRO A 79 -5.04 28.22 -11.46
CA PRO A 79 -6.05 29.23 -11.69
C PRO A 79 -5.57 30.59 -11.18
N GLU A 80 -5.52 31.57 -12.06
CA GLU A 80 -5.29 32.98 -11.71
C GLU A 80 -6.38 33.49 -10.75
N ALA A 81 -5.93 34.31 -9.79
CA ALA A 81 -6.69 35.14 -8.85
C ALA A 81 -7.31 34.44 -7.61
N GLY A 82 -6.83 34.90 -6.45
CA GLY A 82 -7.23 34.47 -5.12
C GLY A 82 -8.69 34.78 -4.79
N VAL A 83 -9.31 33.81 -4.12
CA VAL A 83 -10.62 33.93 -3.46
C VAL A 83 -10.44 33.42 -2.02
N PRO A 84 -10.99 34.09 -1.00
CA PRO A 84 -10.81 33.71 0.40
C PRO A 84 -11.24 32.25 0.68
N ARG A 85 -10.37 31.47 1.34
CA ARG A 85 -10.56 30.03 1.61
C ARG A 85 -11.80 29.67 2.43
N ALA A 86 -12.42 30.62 3.14
CA ALA A 86 -13.65 30.41 3.91
C ALA A 86 -14.92 30.23 3.05
N ASP A 87 -14.87 30.61 1.76
CA ASP A 87 -16.02 30.56 0.83
C ASP A 87 -15.77 29.65 -0.39
N LEU A 88 -14.71 28.82 -0.38
CA LEU A 88 -14.39 27.92 -1.49
C LEU A 88 -15.20 26.63 -1.38
N ASP A 89 -16.26 26.53 -2.17
CA ASP A 89 -17.00 25.30 -2.43
C ASP A 89 -16.06 24.20 -2.99
N PRO A 90 -15.71 23.16 -2.22
CA PRO A 90 -14.76 22.13 -2.63
C PRO A 90 -15.23 21.36 -3.86
N VAL A 91 -16.55 21.21 -4.04
CA VAL A 91 -17.13 20.57 -5.21
C VAL A 91 -16.84 21.40 -6.45
N ARG A 92 -16.98 22.72 -6.37
CA ARG A 92 -16.69 23.63 -7.48
C ARG A 92 -15.21 23.65 -7.84
N VAL A 93 -14.33 23.62 -6.85
CA VAL A 93 -12.87 23.51 -7.07
C VAL A 93 -12.53 22.19 -7.76
N TYR A 94 -13.08 21.08 -7.26
CA TYR A 94 -12.89 19.76 -7.85
C TYR A 94 -13.40 19.68 -9.29
N LEU A 95 -14.61 20.17 -9.57
CA LEU A 95 -15.19 20.17 -10.92
C LEU A 95 -14.39 21.04 -11.90
N LYS A 96 -13.91 22.21 -11.44
CA LYS A 96 -13.00 23.05 -12.23
C LYS A 96 -11.69 22.33 -12.52
N HIS A 97 -11.18 21.54 -11.58
CA HIS A 97 -9.94 20.80 -11.77
C HIS A 97 -10.11 19.60 -12.71
N ILE A 98 -11.12 18.75 -12.49
CA ILE A 98 -11.32 17.56 -13.32
C ILE A 98 -11.76 17.90 -14.75
N GLY A 99 -12.49 19.00 -14.93
CA GLY A 99 -12.96 19.46 -16.25
C GLY A 99 -11.85 19.91 -17.21
N ARG A 100 -10.63 20.07 -16.71
CA ARG A 100 -9.43 20.39 -17.48
C ARG A 100 -8.87 19.20 -18.25
N PHE A 101 -9.08 18.00 -17.71
CA PHE A 101 -8.62 16.77 -18.33
C PHE A 101 -9.58 16.38 -19.46
N ARG A 102 -9.03 16.18 -20.67
CA ARG A 102 -9.82 15.67 -21.78
C ARG A 102 -10.16 14.20 -21.52
N LEU A 103 -11.39 13.82 -21.87
CA LEU A 103 -11.80 12.42 -21.85
C LEU A 103 -10.89 11.60 -22.76
N LEU A 104 -10.56 10.40 -22.30
CA LEU A 104 -9.80 9.45 -23.09
C LEU A 104 -10.64 8.96 -24.26
N THR A 105 -9.98 8.74 -25.40
CA THR A 105 -10.54 7.95 -26.48
C THR A 105 -10.36 6.46 -26.18
N ALA A 106 -11.20 5.60 -26.76
CA ALA A 106 -11.08 4.15 -26.58
C ALA A 106 -9.69 3.60 -26.95
N ALA A 107 -9.00 4.22 -27.92
CA ALA A 107 -7.63 3.84 -28.29
C ALA A 107 -6.60 4.22 -27.20
N GLN A 108 -6.78 5.38 -26.56
CA GLN A 108 -5.92 5.83 -25.46
C GLN A 108 -6.14 4.98 -24.20
N GLU A 109 -7.38 4.59 -23.90
CA GLU A 109 -7.69 3.66 -22.81
C GLU A 109 -6.98 2.31 -23.01
N GLN A 110 -7.01 1.77 -24.23
CA GLN A 110 -6.28 0.54 -24.55
C GLN A 110 -4.76 0.69 -24.43
N GLU A 111 -4.21 1.84 -24.81
CA GLU A 111 -2.77 2.11 -24.66
C GLU A 111 -2.37 2.14 -23.18
N ILE A 112 -3.11 2.89 -22.37
CA ILE A 112 -2.87 2.98 -20.91
C ILE A 112 -3.03 1.60 -20.27
N GLY A 113 -4.07 0.85 -20.64
CA GLY A 113 -4.26 -0.52 -20.15
C GLY A 113 -3.07 -1.43 -20.48
N ARG A 114 -2.56 -1.38 -21.72
CA ARG A 114 -1.36 -2.14 -22.10
C ARG A 114 -0.12 -1.71 -21.34
N GLN A 115 0.02 -0.42 -21.02
CA GLN A 115 1.15 0.08 -20.23
C GLN A 115 1.08 -0.42 -18.78
N ILE A 116 -0.11 -0.41 -18.17
CA ILE A 116 -0.34 -0.93 -16.82
C ILE A 116 -0.01 -2.43 -16.77
N GLU A 117 -0.51 -3.23 -17.71
CA GLU A 117 -0.27 -4.67 -17.73
C GLU A 117 1.21 -5.03 -17.95
N ARG A 118 1.93 -4.25 -18.77
CA ARG A 118 3.39 -4.41 -18.93
C ARG A 118 4.11 -4.13 -17.63
N ALA A 119 3.85 -2.97 -17.01
CA ALA A 119 4.49 -2.60 -15.74
C ALA A 119 4.20 -3.63 -14.64
N ARG A 120 2.96 -4.11 -14.54
CA ARG A 120 2.58 -5.18 -13.60
C ARG A 120 3.35 -6.47 -13.87
N SER A 121 3.45 -6.89 -15.14
CA SER A 121 4.20 -8.09 -15.52
C SER A 121 5.69 -7.96 -15.18
N ASP A 122 6.29 -6.79 -15.39
CA ASP A 122 7.70 -6.52 -15.08
C ASP A 122 7.98 -6.61 -13.57
N VAL A 123 7.09 -6.05 -12.75
CA VAL A 123 7.17 -6.17 -11.28
C VAL A 123 7.03 -7.63 -10.86
N GLN A 124 6.07 -8.37 -11.42
CA GLN A 124 5.88 -9.79 -11.12
C GLN A 124 7.11 -10.63 -11.51
N ALA A 125 7.69 -10.39 -12.69
CA ALA A 125 8.90 -11.06 -13.14
C ALA A 125 10.10 -10.75 -12.22
N SER A 126 10.21 -9.50 -11.77
CA SER A 126 11.26 -9.08 -10.84
C SER A 126 11.13 -9.76 -9.47
N LEU A 127 9.90 -9.87 -8.95
CA LEU A 127 9.63 -10.61 -7.71
C LEU A 127 9.91 -12.11 -7.87
N ALA A 128 9.52 -12.70 -9.01
CA ALA A 128 9.79 -14.10 -9.31
C ALA A 128 11.30 -14.40 -9.47
N ALA A 129 12.11 -13.40 -9.81
CA ALA A 129 13.56 -13.55 -9.87
C ALA A 129 14.23 -13.60 -8.49
N VAL A 130 13.52 -13.25 -7.40
CA VAL A 130 14.03 -13.31 -6.02
C VAL A 130 13.83 -14.72 -5.45
N PRO A 131 14.89 -15.54 -5.27
CA PRO A 131 14.73 -16.95 -4.89
C PRO A 131 14.05 -17.14 -3.52
N ASP A 132 14.35 -16.26 -2.57
CA ASP A 132 13.79 -16.33 -1.23
C ASP A 132 12.30 -15.94 -1.17
N ALA A 133 11.85 -15.07 -2.08
CA ALA A 133 10.43 -14.75 -2.24
C ALA A 133 9.64 -15.96 -2.72
N LEU A 134 10.17 -16.67 -3.74
CA LEU A 134 9.59 -17.93 -4.22
C LEU A 134 9.57 -19.00 -3.13
N GLN A 135 10.66 -19.16 -2.38
CA GLN A 135 10.71 -20.14 -1.28
C GLN A 135 9.68 -19.82 -0.19
N SER A 136 9.47 -18.53 0.11
CA SER A 136 8.46 -18.10 1.07
C SER A 136 7.05 -18.45 0.57
N LEU A 137 6.74 -18.27 -0.72
CA LEU A 137 5.45 -18.69 -1.30
C LEU A 137 5.25 -20.22 -1.27
N VAL A 138 6.29 -21.00 -1.56
CA VAL A 138 6.24 -22.47 -1.47
C VAL A 138 6.02 -22.93 -0.03
N ALA A 139 6.63 -22.27 0.95
CA ALA A 139 6.42 -22.55 2.37
C ALA A 139 4.96 -22.30 2.78
N LEU A 140 4.37 -21.16 2.36
CA LEU A 140 2.94 -20.87 2.59
C LEU A 140 2.03 -21.92 1.93
N ALA A 141 2.34 -22.34 0.70
CA ALA A 141 1.61 -23.43 0.05
C ALA A 141 1.70 -24.76 0.82
N GLY A 142 2.82 -25.02 1.50
CA GLY A 142 2.97 -26.10 2.47
C GLY A 142 1.97 -25.99 3.62
N CYS A 143 1.94 -24.84 4.30
CA CYS A 143 1.02 -24.57 5.41
C CYS A 143 -0.46 -24.73 5.01
N VAL A 144 -0.83 -24.26 3.82
CA VAL A 144 -2.20 -24.42 3.29
C VAL A 144 -2.53 -25.88 3.00
N ARG A 145 -1.61 -26.67 2.41
CA ARG A 145 -1.83 -28.12 2.17
C ARG A 145 -1.99 -28.91 3.46
N GLU A 146 -1.25 -28.54 4.49
CA GLU A 146 -1.31 -29.16 5.82
C GLU A 146 -2.52 -28.69 6.63
N GLY A 147 -3.28 -27.70 6.14
CA GLY A 147 -4.45 -27.13 6.81
C GLY A 147 -4.10 -26.19 7.97
N LYS A 148 -2.84 -25.75 8.07
CA LYS A 148 -2.36 -24.78 9.08
C LYS A 148 -2.78 -23.34 8.75
N SER A 149 -2.95 -23.01 7.46
CA SER A 149 -3.38 -21.70 6.98
C SER A 149 -4.55 -21.82 5.99
N PRO A 150 -5.50 -20.87 5.95
CA PRO A 150 -6.58 -20.87 4.97
C PRO A 150 -6.05 -20.57 3.56
N ALA A 151 -6.68 -21.16 2.53
CA ALA A 151 -6.29 -20.96 1.13
C ALA A 151 -6.36 -19.49 0.67
N ALA A 152 -7.13 -18.65 1.37
CA ALA A 152 -7.27 -17.22 1.11
C ALA A 152 -5.98 -16.42 1.32
N GLU A 153 -5.05 -16.92 2.14
CA GLU A 153 -3.75 -16.27 2.34
C GLU A 153 -2.82 -16.44 1.13
N LEU A 154 -3.03 -17.48 0.32
CA LEU A 154 -2.19 -17.79 -0.83
C LEU A 154 -2.83 -17.38 -2.16
N ILE A 155 -4.16 -17.50 -2.27
CA ILE A 155 -4.86 -17.38 -3.56
C ILE A 155 -5.98 -16.35 -3.46
N LEU A 156 -5.90 -15.34 -4.33
CA LEU A 156 -7.01 -14.46 -4.64
C LEU A 156 -7.47 -14.74 -6.07
N LEU A 157 -8.72 -15.20 -6.21
CA LEU A 157 -9.31 -15.40 -7.53
C LEU A 157 -9.63 -14.04 -8.15
N PRO A 158 -9.40 -13.86 -9.47
CA PRO A 158 -9.65 -12.57 -10.15
C PRO A 158 -11.11 -12.12 -10.04
N ASP A 159 -12.04 -13.08 -9.93
CA ASP A 159 -13.48 -12.80 -9.86
C ASP A 159 -13.99 -12.61 -8.42
N GLY A 160 -13.12 -12.69 -7.41
CA GLY A 160 -13.49 -12.60 -5.99
C GLY A 160 -14.43 -13.70 -5.49
N GLY A 161 -14.60 -14.77 -6.28
CA GLY A 161 -15.48 -15.89 -5.94
C GLY A 161 -14.94 -16.76 -4.80
N GLU A 162 -15.80 -17.64 -4.29
CA GLU A 162 -15.45 -18.54 -3.20
C GLU A 162 -14.30 -19.49 -3.56
N LEU A 163 -13.40 -19.71 -2.60
CA LEU A 163 -12.27 -20.62 -2.70
C LEU A 163 -12.72 -22.06 -2.46
N GLN A 164 -13.48 -22.58 -3.43
CA GLN A 164 -13.90 -23.97 -3.45
C GLN A 164 -12.69 -24.89 -3.74
N SER A 165 -12.72 -26.10 -3.17
CA SER A 165 -11.57 -27.04 -3.18
C SER A 165 -11.10 -27.45 -4.58
N ASP A 166 -12.03 -27.50 -5.54
CA ASP A 166 -11.79 -27.79 -6.96
C ASP A 166 -10.96 -26.69 -7.67
N ARG A 167 -11.12 -25.44 -7.25
CA ARG A 167 -10.38 -24.28 -7.80
C ARG A 167 -9.01 -24.08 -7.15
N VAL A 168 -8.88 -24.47 -5.89
CA VAL A 168 -7.63 -24.35 -5.11
C VAL A 168 -6.63 -25.45 -5.47
N ALA A 169 -7.10 -26.68 -5.71
CA ALA A 169 -6.24 -27.83 -5.95
C ALA A 169 -5.25 -27.68 -7.13
N PRO A 170 -5.62 -27.11 -8.30
CA PRO A 170 -4.68 -26.89 -9.41
C PRO A 170 -3.52 -25.97 -9.05
N VAL A 171 -3.80 -24.92 -8.25
CA VAL A 171 -2.79 -23.95 -7.84
C VAL A 171 -1.82 -24.57 -6.84
N LEU A 172 -2.33 -25.29 -5.84
CA LEU A 172 -1.48 -26.03 -4.89
C LEU A 172 -0.63 -27.10 -5.56
N HIS A 173 -1.12 -27.70 -6.65
CA HIS A 173 -0.34 -28.65 -7.45
C HIS A 173 0.79 -27.96 -8.23
N ALA A 174 0.60 -26.73 -8.69
CA ALA A 174 1.65 -25.96 -9.37
C ALA A 174 2.83 -25.65 -8.43
N PHE A 175 2.58 -25.41 -7.14
CA PHE A 175 3.60 -25.23 -6.11
C PHE A 175 4.30 -26.53 -5.66
N ALA A 176 3.87 -27.70 -6.14
CA ALA A 176 4.49 -28.99 -5.85
C ALA A 176 5.50 -29.43 -6.92
N ARG A 177 5.68 -28.66 -8.00
CA ARG A 177 6.65 -28.91 -9.07
C ARG A 177 7.97 -28.17 -8.85
#